data_AF-A0A9Q1G028-F1
#
_entry.id   AF-A0A9Q1G028-F1
#
_cell.length_a   1.000
_cell.length_b   1.000
_cell.length_c   1.000
_cell.angle_alpha   90.00
_cell.angle_beta   90.00
_cell.angle_gamma   90.00
#
_symmetry.space_group_name_H-M   'P 1'
#
loop_
_entity.id
_entity.type
_entity.pdbx_description
1 polymer ?
#
loop_
_entity_poly.entity_id
_entity_poly.type
_entity_poly.pdbx_seq_one_letter_code
_entity_poly.pdbx_strand_id
1 'polypeptide(L)'
;MALKTIQREIHQNTWGRGIYVSKERGGTINEANMSSERELCRNSGSVTAAELKRMCPQQRARHLAYEEPSKEVLKVMSVTNQRLCARKTEAKKNQETAEKEDLEKKRQDTLIGQLKAAEARNRIRLMRLRYQNKRAQEINLMIACQPTALKAVRLEMLLPTKVSQLSSCDSLDRLERRRIEEILEDEKGLTINRI
;
A
#
# COMPACT_ATOMS: atom_id res chain seq x y z
N MET A 1 -20.72 17.16 -5.16
CA MET A 1 -19.93 17.34 -6.40
C MET A 1 -18.43 17.39 -6.07
N ALA A 2 -17.83 16.26 -5.69
CA ALA A 2 -16.38 16.24 -5.35
C ALA A 2 -15.76 14.83 -5.51
N LEU A 3 -16.32 13.98 -6.37
CA LEU A 3 -15.80 12.62 -6.62
C LEU A 3 -15.59 12.32 -8.11
N LYS A 4 -15.66 13.34 -8.99
CA LYS A 4 -15.44 13.18 -10.45
C LYS A 4 -14.07 13.71 -10.93
N THR A 5 -13.19 14.09 -10.02
CA THR A 5 -11.90 14.73 -10.38
C THR A 5 -10.72 13.76 -10.28
N ILE A 6 -10.80 12.70 -9.46
CA ILE A 6 -9.66 11.81 -9.21
C ILE A 6 -9.53 10.68 -10.25
N GLN A 7 -10.56 10.45 -11.08
CA GLN A 7 -10.54 9.43 -12.13
C GLN A 7 -9.95 9.91 -13.48
N ARG A 8 -9.39 11.13 -13.54
CA ARG A 8 -8.84 11.71 -14.77
C ARG A 8 -7.31 11.77 -14.85
N GLU A 9 -6.59 11.39 -13.80
CA GLU A 9 -5.13 11.51 -13.73
C GLU A 9 -4.35 10.19 -13.81
N ILE A 10 -5.01 9.07 -14.11
CA ILE A 10 -4.33 7.76 -14.26
C ILE A 10 -4.19 7.35 -15.75
N HIS A 11 -4.77 8.11 -16.69
CA HIS A 11 -4.94 7.62 -18.08
C HIS A 11 -4.07 8.27 -19.17
N GLN A 12 -2.94 8.92 -18.86
CA GLN A 12 -2.14 9.60 -19.90
C GLN A 12 -0.69 9.17 -20.10
N ASN A 13 -0.16 8.12 -19.44
CA ASN A 13 1.26 7.74 -19.63
C ASN A 13 1.50 6.28 -20.05
N THR A 14 0.63 5.72 -20.91
CA THR A 14 0.89 4.44 -21.59
C THR A 14 0.65 4.56 -23.09
N TRP A 15 1.49 5.35 -23.76
CA TRP A 15 1.69 5.36 -25.21
C TRP A 15 3.17 5.72 -25.40
N GLY A 16 4.06 5.02 -26.10
CA GLY A 16 4.00 3.84 -26.93
C GLY A 16 5.33 3.87 -27.70
N ARG A 17 6.14 2.81 -27.66
CA ARG A 17 7.12 2.55 -28.72
C ARG A 17 6.88 1.14 -29.21
N GLY A 18 5.99 1.12 -30.20
CA GLY A 18 5.64 -0.06 -30.96
C GLY A 18 6.86 -0.68 -31.60
N ILE A 19 6.92 -2.00 -31.43
CA ILE A 19 7.59 -2.94 -32.30
C ILE A 19 6.94 -2.80 -33.68
N TYR A 20 7.69 -2.31 -34.68
CA TYR A 20 7.29 -2.44 -36.07
C TYR A 20 8.07 -3.59 -36.70
N VAL A 21 7.34 -4.68 -36.93
CA VAL A 21 7.65 -5.75 -37.87
C VAL A 21 6.99 -5.38 -39.20
N SER A 22 7.75 -5.34 -40.29
CA SER A 22 7.26 -5.36 -41.68
C SER A 22 8.43 -5.84 -42.56
N LYS A 23 8.50 -7.13 -42.89
CA LYS A 23 7.78 -7.87 -43.96
C LYS A 23 8.39 -7.63 -45.34
N GLU A 24 8.92 -8.75 -45.85
CA GLU A 24 9.64 -8.98 -47.10
C GLU A 24 8.90 -8.50 -48.35
N ARG A 25 9.67 -8.02 -49.33
CA ARG A 25 9.36 -8.18 -50.75
C ARG A 25 10.66 -8.44 -51.50
N GLY A 26 10.71 -9.62 -52.12
CA GLY A 26 11.84 -10.09 -52.92
C GLY A 26 12.03 -9.30 -54.21
N GLY A 27 13.26 -9.34 -54.68
CA GLY A 27 13.68 -8.96 -56.01
C GLY A 27 15.04 -9.61 -56.27
N THR A 28 15.04 -10.73 -56.99
CA THR A 28 16.24 -11.31 -57.59
C THR A 28 16.71 -10.38 -58.70
N ILE A 29 17.86 -9.74 -58.51
CA ILE A 29 18.60 -9.08 -59.58
C ILE A 29 20.08 -9.46 -59.42
N ASN A 30 20.45 -10.45 -60.22
CA ASN A 30 21.70 -10.63 -60.95
C ASN A 30 23.03 -10.39 -60.24
N GLU A 31 23.72 -11.50 -60.06
CA GLU A 31 25.17 -11.66 -60.02
C GLU A 31 25.86 -10.82 -61.10
N ALA A 32 26.36 -9.63 -60.73
CA ALA A 32 27.51 -9.01 -61.36
C ALA A 32 27.91 -7.77 -60.56
N ASN A 33 29.20 -7.65 -60.26
CA ASN A 33 29.86 -6.49 -59.68
C ASN A 33 29.49 -6.09 -58.25
N MET A 34 30.23 -6.65 -57.29
CA MET A 34 30.72 -5.90 -56.12
C MET A 34 31.97 -6.61 -55.57
N SER A 35 32.89 -6.90 -56.49
CA SER A 35 34.26 -7.29 -56.18
C SER A 35 35.04 -6.03 -55.79
N SER A 36 34.89 -5.59 -54.54
CA SER A 36 35.58 -4.49 -53.83
C SER A 36 34.50 -3.77 -53.02
N GLU A 37 34.17 -4.13 -51.78
CA GLU A 37 34.83 -3.60 -50.58
C GLU A 37 34.34 -4.41 -49.36
N ARG A 38 34.80 -5.66 -49.25
CA ARG A 38 34.88 -6.32 -47.94
C ARG A 38 36.34 -6.40 -47.57
N GLU A 39 36.91 -5.24 -47.26
CA GLU A 39 38.09 -5.22 -46.40
C GLU A 39 37.66 -5.73 -45.03
N LEU A 40 37.80 -7.05 -44.87
CA LEU A 40 38.18 -7.61 -43.59
C LEU A 40 39.32 -6.74 -43.06
N CYS A 41 39.07 -5.95 -42.01
CA CYS A 41 40.14 -5.38 -41.21
C CYS A 41 40.98 -6.54 -40.70
N ARG A 42 42.06 -6.84 -41.44
CA ARG A 42 43.04 -7.85 -41.12
C ARG A 42 43.66 -7.45 -39.79
N ASN A 43 43.41 -8.25 -38.76
CA ASN A 43 44.24 -8.26 -37.56
C ASN A 43 45.63 -8.78 -37.97
N SER A 44 46.48 -7.91 -38.49
CA SER A 44 47.87 -8.24 -38.81
C SER A 44 48.76 -7.89 -37.62
N GLY A 45 49.05 -8.90 -36.80
CA GLY A 45 50.13 -8.89 -35.82
C GLY A 45 49.78 -8.19 -34.50
N SER A 46 50.12 -8.84 -33.38
CA SER A 46 50.23 -8.18 -32.09
C SER A 46 51.27 -7.06 -32.22
N VAL A 47 50.84 -5.81 -32.08
CA VAL A 47 51.74 -4.64 -32.11
C VAL A 47 52.79 -4.82 -31.03
N THR A 48 54.06 -4.73 -31.40
CA THR A 48 55.16 -4.94 -30.43
C THR A 48 55.27 -3.75 -29.47
N ALA A 49 55.80 -3.96 -28.26
CA ALA A 49 55.96 -2.89 -27.28
C ALA A 49 56.78 -1.68 -27.79
N ALA A 50 57.73 -1.93 -28.70
CA ALA A 50 58.51 -0.89 -29.37
C ALA A 50 57.66 -0.04 -30.33
N GLU A 51 56.71 -0.68 -31.02
CA GLU A 51 55.81 -0.04 -31.97
C GLU A 51 54.72 0.78 -31.25
N LEU A 52 54.18 0.28 -30.15
CA LEU A 52 53.31 1.05 -29.25
C LEU A 52 54.00 2.34 -28.75
N LYS A 53 55.29 2.26 -28.42
CA LYS A 53 56.08 3.41 -27.94
C LYS A 53 56.29 4.47 -29.03
N ARG A 54 56.26 4.09 -30.32
CA ARG A 54 56.40 4.99 -31.48
C ARG A 54 55.08 5.68 -31.87
N MET A 55 53.93 5.11 -31.50
CA MET A 55 52.62 5.71 -31.75
C MET A 55 52.43 7.00 -30.96
N CYS A 56 51.64 7.93 -31.52
CA CYS A 56 51.19 9.10 -30.78
C CYS A 56 50.28 8.68 -29.61
N PRO A 57 50.17 9.46 -28.52
CA PRO A 57 49.37 9.09 -27.36
C PRO A 57 47.91 8.74 -27.67
N GLN A 58 47.28 9.44 -28.63
CA GLN A 58 45.90 9.14 -29.02
C GLN A 58 45.78 7.79 -29.75
N GLN A 59 46.72 7.44 -30.63
CA GLN A 59 46.74 6.17 -31.33
C GLN A 59 47.03 5.00 -30.39
N ARG A 60 47.98 5.18 -29.46
CA ARG A 60 48.28 4.19 -28.42
C ARG A 60 47.08 3.94 -27.51
N ALA A 61 46.40 5.00 -27.07
CA ALA A 61 45.20 4.87 -26.26
C ALA A 61 44.07 4.15 -27.02
N ARG A 62 43.87 4.46 -28.30
CA ARG A 62 42.89 3.75 -29.15
C ARG A 62 43.24 2.27 -29.28
N HIS A 63 44.50 1.92 -29.48
CA HIS A 63 44.93 0.53 -29.59
C HIS A 63 44.69 -0.24 -28.28
N LEU A 64 45.19 0.28 -27.15
CA LEU A 64 45.03 -0.35 -25.83
C LEU A 64 43.56 -0.47 -25.40
N ALA A 65 42.66 0.38 -25.90
CA ALA A 65 41.24 0.31 -25.59
C ALA A 65 40.53 -0.93 -26.20
N TYR A 66 41.08 -1.49 -27.28
CA TYR A 66 40.53 -2.68 -27.96
C TYR A 66 41.38 -3.94 -27.72
N GLU A 67 42.53 -3.82 -27.06
CA GLU A 67 43.35 -4.95 -26.66
C GLU A 67 42.73 -5.66 -25.45
N GLU A 68 42.78 -6.99 -25.44
CA GLU A 68 42.31 -7.75 -24.29
C GLU A 68 43.24 -7.51 -23.08
N PRO A 69 42.69 -7.17 -21.90
CA PRO A 69 43.48 -6.93 -20.71
C PRO A 69 44.22 -8.21 -20.27
N SER A 70 45.39 -8.03 -19.66
CA SER A 70 46.19 -9.16 -19.17
C SER A 70 45.43 -9.99 -18.12
N LYS A 71 45.82 -11.25 -17.97
CA LYS A 71 45.19 -12.19 -17.00
C LYS A 71 45.24 -11.67 -15.56
N GLU A 72 46.28 -10.93 -15.19
CA GLU A 72 46.40 -10.31 -13.87
C GLU A 72 45.42 -9.16 -13.69
N VAL A 73 45.27 -8.31 -14.71
CA VAL A 73 44.28 -7.21 -14.71
C VAL A 73 42.86 -7.78 -14.63
N LEU A 74 42.54 -8.82 -15.39
CA LEU A 74 41.25 -9.51 -15.32
C LEU A 74 40.97 -10.08 -13.92
N LYS A 75 41.97 -10.66 -13.26
CA LYS A 75 41.84 -11.15 -11.88
C LYS A 75 41.55 -10.01 -10.90
N VAL A 76 42.26 -8.88 -11.01
CA VAL A 76 42.02 -7.69 -10.18
C VAL A 76 40.64 -7.11 -10.44
N MET A 77 40.20 -7.03 -11.70
CA MET A 77 38.86 -6.58 -12.07
C MET A 77 37.77 -7.49 -11.49
N SER A 78 37.96 -8.81 -11.56
CA SER A 78 37.03 -9.80 -10.98
C SER A 78 36.91 -9.62 -9.45
N VAL A 79 38.03 -9.50 -8.74
CA VAL A 79 38.03 -9.27 -7.28
C VAL A 79 37.37 -7.94 -6.93
N THR A 80 37.63 -6.89 -7.71
CA THR A 80 37.03 -5.56 -7.49
C THR A 80 35.52 -5.60 -7.74
N ASN A 81 35.07 -6.22 -8.83
CA ASN A 81 33.66 -6.39 -9.13
C ASN A 81 32.94 -7.22 -8.07
N GLN A 82 33.58 -8.30 -7.57
CA GLN A 82 33.04 -9.09 -6.47
C GLN A 82 32.84 -8.24 -5.20
N ARG A 83 33.83 -7.41 -4.84
CA ARG A 83 33.73 -6.48 -3.69
C ARG A 83 32.62 -5.46 -3.88
N LEU A 84 32.49 -4.88 -5.07
CA LEU A 84 31.43 -3.92 -5.39
C LEU A 84 30.04 -4.56 -5.32
N CYS A 85 29.89 -5.77 -5.88
CA CYS A 85 28.65 -6.53 -5.80
C CYS A 85 28.29 -6.86 -4.35
N ALA A 86 29.23 -7.36 -3.55
CA ALA A 86 29.02 -7.64 -2.12
C ALA A 86 28.61 -6.37 -1.36
N ARG A 87 29.27 -5.23 -1.59
CA ARG A 87 28.91 -3.96 -0.94
C ARG A 87 27.50 -3.50 -1.34
N LYS A 88 27.12 -3.68 -2.61
CA LYS A 88 25.78 -3.34 -3.12
C LYS A 88 24.71 -4.23 -2.50
N THR A 89 24.98 -5.52 -2.31
CA THR A 89 24.03 -6.43 -1.65
C THR A 89 23.85 -6.09 -0.18
N GLU A 90 24.93 -5.78 0.54
CA GLU A 90 24.83 -5.37 1.95
C GLU A 90 24.10 -4.03 2.11
N ALA A 91 24.36 -3.05 1.22
CA ALA A 91 23.63 -1.79 1.22
C ALA A 91 22.12 -1.99 1.00
N LYS A 92 21.74 -2.89 0.08
CA LYS A 92 20.33 -3.25 -0.15
C LYS A 92 19.70 -3.90 1.09
N LYS A 93 20.37 -4.87 1.70
CA LYS A 93 19.88 -5.52 2.93
C LYS A 93 19.66 -4.51 4.05
N ASN A 94 20.62 -3.60 4.26
CA ASN A 94 20.51 -2.55 5.28
C ASN A 94 19.36 -1.58 5.00
N GLN A 95 19.13 -1.26 3.72
CA GLN A 95 18.00 -0.44 3.32
C GLN A 95 16.67 -1.17 3.58
N GLU A 96 16.56 -2.44 3.18
CA GLU A 96 15.36 -3.25 3.43
C GLU A 96 15.05 -3.41 4.92
N THR A 97 16.07 -3.54 5.78
CA THR A 97 15.87 -3.59 7.24
C THR A 97 15.37 -2.25 7.78
N ALA A 98 15.96 -1.13 7.35
CA ALA A 98 15.52 0.20 7.77
C ALA A 98 14.07 0.48 7.33
N GLU A 99 13.71 0.12 6.11
CA GLU A 99 12.34 0.26 5.59
C GLU A 99 11.34 -0.58 6.40
N LYS A 100 11.71 -1.80 6.80
CA LYS A 100 10.87 -2.65 7.67
C LYS A 100 10.66 -2.03 9.04
N GLU A 101 11.73 -1.53 9.67
CA GLU A 101 11.64 -0.84 10.96
C GLU A 101 10.74 0.40 10.90
N ASP A 102 10.85 1.19 9.83
CA ASP A 102 10.01 2.38 9.65
C ASP A 102 8.54 2.03 9.42
N LEU A 103 8.25 0.97 8.69
CA LEU A 103 6.89 0.45 8.54
C LEU A 103 6.33 -0.03 9.89
N GLU A 104 7.16 -0.68 10.71
CA GLU A 104 6.75 -1.15 12.03
C GLU A 104 6.49 0.01 12.99
N LYS A 105 7.36 1.03 13.01
CA LYS A 105 7.13 2.28 13.77
C LYS A 105 5.82 2.95 13.36
N LYS A 106 5.54 3.09 12.06
CA LYS A 106 4.26 3.65 11.57
C LYS A 106 3.04 2.85 12.04
N ARG A 107 3.14 1.52 12.06
CA ARG A 107 2.07 0.65 12.58
C ARG A 107 1.88 0.86 14.08
N GLN A 108 2.97 0.93 14.84
CA GLN A 108 2.94 1.20 16.28
C GLN A 108 2.33 2.58 16.57
N ASP A 109 2.75 3.63 15.86
CA ASP A 109 2.22 4.99 16.01
C ASP A 109 0.72 5.06 15.70
N THR A 110 0.29 4.36 14.64
CA THR A 110 -1.12 4.26 14.28
C THR A 110 -1.93 3.58 15.39
N LEU A 111 -1.42 2.46 15.92
CA LEU A 111 -2.06 1.74 17.02
C LEU A 111 -2.13 2.60 18.29
N ILE A 112 -1.03 3.27 18.65
CA ILE A 112 -0.98 4.18 19.79
C ILE A 112 -1.99 5.32 19.61
N GLY A 113 -2.10 5.89 18.40
CA GLY A 113 -3.08 6.92 18.09
C GLY A 113 -4.53 6.44 18.27
N GLN A 114 -4.84 5.23 17.79
CA GLN A 114 -6.15 4.62 17.96
C GLN A 114 -6.49 4.36 19.43
N LEU A 115 -5.55 3.82 20.20
CA LEU A 115 -5.72 3.55 21.63
C LEU A 115 -5.94 4.85 22.41
N LYS A 116 -5.13 5.89 22.17
CA LYS A 116 -5.29 7.21 22.78
C LYS A 116 -6.65 7.84 22.44
N ALA A 117 -7.11 7.70 21.20
CA ALA A 117 -8.42 8.20 20.79
C ALA A 117 -9.56 7.44 21.49
N ALA A 118 -9.46 6.12 21.60
CA ALA A 118 -10.42 5.29 22.32
C ALA A 118 -10.48 5.66 23.82
N GLU A 119 -9.32 5.87 24.45
CA GLU A 119 -9.22 6.30 25.84
C GLU A 119 -9.88 7.67 26.05
N ALA A 120 -9.57 8.66 25.22
CA ALA A 120 -10.14 10.00 25.31
C ALA A 120 -11.68 9.98 25.18
N ARG A 121 -12.21 9.20 24.24
CA ARG A 121 -13.65 8.99 24.08
C ARG A 121 -14.26 8.34 25.32
N ASN A 122 -13.62 7.31 25.87
CA ASN A 122 -14.09 6.67 27.08
C ASN A 122 -14.07 7.62 28.29
N ARG A 123 -13.04 8.47 28.42
CA ARG A 123 -12.96 9.50 29.47
C ARG A 123 -14.13 10.49 29.39
N ILE A 124 -14.44 10.98 28.19
CA ILE A 124 -15.61 11.87 27.95
C ILE A 124 -16.91 11.15 28.31
N ARG A 125 -17.07 9.90 27.86
CA ARG A 125 -18.26 9.08 28.17
C ARG A 125 -18.44 8.90 29.68
N LEU A 126 -17.37 8.54 30.40
CA LEU A 126 -17.39 8.39 31.85
C LEU A 126 -17.71 9.70 32.56
N MET A 127 -17.14 10.83 32.12
CA MET A 127 -17.48 12.15 32.66
C MET A 127 -18.96 12.47 32.48
N ARG A 128 -19.52 12.25 31.29
CA ARG A 128 -20.95 12.47 31.01
C ARG A 128 -21.83 11.57 31.87
N LEU A 129 -21.48 10.29 32.00
CA LEU A 129 -22.21 9.35 32.85
C LEU A 129 -22.16 9.76 34.32
N ARG A 130 -20.98 10.16 34.83
CA ARG A 130 -20.82 10.68 36.19
C ARG A 130 -21.65 11.93 36.42
N TYR A 131 -21.67 12.86 35.47
CA TYR A 131 -22.50 14.06 35.54
C TYR A 131 -23.98 13.71 35.58
N GLN A 132 -24.46 12.84 34.69
CA GLN A 132 -25.85 12.38 34.69
C GLN A 132 -26.24 11.72 36.01
N ASN A 133 -25.38 10.86 36.54
CA ASN A 133 -25.61 10.19 37.83
C ASN A 133 -25.69 11.20 38.98
N LYS A 134 -24.74 12.16 39.06
CA LYS A 134 -24.76 13.20 40.10
C LYS A 134 -25.98 14.10 39.99
N ARG A 135 -26.32 14.53 38.76
CA ARG A 135 -27.51 15.35 38.51
C ARG A 135 -28.79 14.63 38.93
N ALA A 136 -28.90 13.34 38.63
CA ALA A 136 -30.05 12.54 39.06
C ALA A 136 -30.11 12.40 40.59
N GLN A 137 -28.98 12.17 41.27
CA GLN A 137 -28.90 12.11 42.73
C GLN A 137 -29.33 13.43 43.38
N GLU A 138 -28.89 14.57 42.84
CA GLU A 138 -29.26 15.90 43.33
C GLU A 138 -30.75 16.17 43.15
N ILE A 139 -31.32 15.87 41.97
CA ILE A 139 -32.75 16.00 41.73
C ILE A 139 -33.56 15.10 42.67
N ASN A 140 -33.12 13.85 42.89
CA ASN A 140 -33.76 12.94 43.84
C ASN A 140 -33.74 13.49 45.28
N LEU A 141 -32.64 14.11 45.69
CA LEU A 141 -32.56 14.79 46.98
C LEU A 141 -33.54 15.95 47.06
N MET A 142 -33.60 16.80 46.02
CA MET A 142 -34.58 17.89 45.96
C MET A 142 -36.02 17.39 46.04
N ILE A 143 -36.34 16.30 45.34
CA ILE A 143 -37.67 15.64 45.37
C ILE A 143 -38.01 15.20 46.80
N ALA A 144 -37.06 14.54 47.48
CA ALA A 144 -37.26 14.05 48.85
C ALA A 144 -37.53 15.18 49.86
N CYS A 145 -36.99 16.37 49.62
CA CYS A 145 -37.19 17.54 50.47
C CYS A 145 -38.42 18.38 50.10
N GLN A 146 -39.21 18.00 49.08
CA GLN A 146 -40.38 18.81 48.70
C GLN A 146 -41.53 18.68 49.71
N PRO A 147 -42.18 19.80 50.10
CA PRO A 147 -43.27 19.77 51.07
C PRO A 147 -44.60 19.25 50.51
N THR A 148 -44.73 19.13 49.18
CA THR A 148 -45.98 18.74 48.51
C THR A 148 -45.70 17.78 47.36
N ALA A 149 -46.54 16.75 47.21
CA ALA A 149 -46.41 15.75 46.16
C ALA A 149 -46.41 16.37 44.75
N LEU A 150 -47.24 17.39 44.49
CA LEU A 150 -47.29 18.05 43.19
C LEU A 150 -45.94 18.69 42.78
N LYS A 151 -45.21 19.29 43.74
CA LYS A 151 -43.87 19.85 43.49
C LYS A 151 -42.84 18.75 43.23
N ALA A 152 -42.90 17.66 44.00
CA ALA A 152 -42.05 16.49 43.81
C ALA A 152 -42.23 15.90 42.39
N VAL A 153 -43.46 15.68 41.95
CA VAL A 153 -43.79 15.16 40.61
C VAL A 153 -43.28 16.09 39.50
N ARG A 154 -43.40 17.42 39.66
CA ARG A 154 -42.83 18.37 38.69
C ARG A 154 -41.32 18.27 38.56
N LEU A 155 -40.61 18.02 39.66
CA LEU A 155 -39.15 17.83 39.64
C LEU A 155 -38.76 16.46 39.06
N GLU A 156 -39.59 15.44 39.24
CA GLU A 156 -39.38 14.12 38.63
C GLU A 156 -39.30 14.19 37.10
N MET A 157 -40.07 15.09 36.48
CA MET A 157 -40.01 15.35 35.03
C MET A 157 -38.64 15.83 34.53
N LEU A 158 -37.76 16.32 35.42
CA LEU A 158 -36.40 16.74 35.07
C LEU A 158 -35.39 15.57 35.07
N LEU A 159 -35.77 14.43 35.62
CA LEU A 159 -34.95 13.23 35.57
C LEU A 159 -34.94 12.65 34.16
N PRO A 160 -33.82 12.03 33.73
CA PRO A 160 -33.81 11.26 32.50
C PRO A 160 -34.89 10.19 32.56
N THR A 161 -35.76 10.15 31.55
CA THR A 161 -36.73 9.07 31.41
C THR A 161 -35.96 7.76 31.37
N LYS A 162 -36.16 6.90 32.38
CA LYS A 162 -35.69 5.53 32.33
C LYS A 162 -36.50 4.87 31.24
N VAL A 163 -35.94 4.79 30.03
CA VAL A 163 -36.49 3.91 29.00
C VAL A 163 -36.33 2.52 29.58
N SER A 164 -37.38 2.00 30.22
CA SER A 164 -37.42 0.58 30.53
C SER A 164 -37.15 -0.09 29.19
N GLN A 165 -36.10 -0.90 29.13
CA GLN A 165 -35.93 -1.82 28.03
C GLN A 165 -37.08 -2.83 28.13
N LEU A 166 -38.30 -2.37 27.82
CA LEU A 166 -39.32 -3.21 27.23
C LEU A 166 -38.75 -3.50 25.85
N SER A 167 -37.74 -4.38 25.82
CA SER A 167 -37.32 -5.00 24.61
C SER A 167 -38.54 -5.75 24.13
N SER A 168 -39.27 -5.16 23.19
CA SER A 168 -40.08 -5.92 22.24
C SER A 168 -39.17 -6.74 21.32
N CYS A 169 -38.13 -7.37 21.90
CA CYS A 169 -37.42 -8.44 21.26
C CYS A 169 -38.42 -9.56 21.14
N ASP A 170 -38.64 -9.96 19.89
CA ASP A 170 -39.40 -11.15 19.59
C ASP A 170 -38.79 -12.32 20.40
N SER A 171 -39.61 -12.93 21.25
CA SER A 171 -39.19 -14.02 22.13
C SER A 171 -39.04 -15.34 21.38
N LEU A 172 -39.46 -15.39 20.12
CA LEU A 172 -39.42 -16.61 19.31
C LEU A 172 -38.01 -16.87 18.80
N ASP A 173 -37.50 -18.06 19.10
CA ASP A 173 -36.29 -18.58 18.48
C ASP A 173 -36.53 -18.86 16.99
N ARG A 174 -35.44 -18.93 16.20
CA ARG A 174 -35.50 -19.12 14.74
C ARG A 174 -36.24 -20.40 14.35
N LEU A 175 -36.15 -21.46 15.16
CA LEU A 175 -36.87 -22.72 14.93
C LEU A 175 -38.35 -22.61 15.27
N GLU A 176 -38.69 -21.93 16.36
CA GLU A 176 -40.08 -21.68 16.76
C GLU A 176 -40.78 -20.81 15.72
N ARG A 177 -40.11 -19.77 15.23
CA ARG A 177 -40.61 -18.90 14.16
C ARG A 177 -40.86 -19.70 12.87
N ARG A 178 -39.90 -20.53 12.47
CA ARG A 178 -40.04 -21.40 11.29
C ARG A 178 -41.20 -22.39 11.42
N ARG A 179 -41.40 -22.95 12.62
CA ARG A 179 -42.52 -23.86 12.89
C ARG A 179 -43.85 -23.14 12.83
N ILE A 180 -43.93 -21.93 13.39
CA ILE A 180 -45.14 -21.11 13.33
C ILE A 180 -45.46 -20.73 11.88
N GLU A 181 -44.46 -20.42 11.07
CA GLU A 181 -44.63 -20.11 9.64
C GLU A 181 -45.12 -21.30 8.82
N GLU A 182 -44.61 -22.50 9.12
CA GLU A 182 -45.10 -23.74 8.53
C GLU A 182 -46.56 -23.99 8.89
N ILE A 183 -46.97 -23.70 10.13
CA ILE A 183 -48.37 -23.79 10.58
C ILE A 183 -49.24 -22.71 9.92
N LEU A 184 -48.69 -21.51 9.69
CA LEU A 184 -49.40 -20.37 9.11
C LEU A 184 -49.36 -20.37 7.57
N GLU A 185 -48.68 -21.33 6.94
CA GLU A 185 -48.49 -21.43 5.50
C GLU A 185 -47.95 -20.11 4.87
N ASP A 186 -47.13 -19.35 5.61
CA ASP A 186 -46.54 -18.10 5.10
C ASP A 186 -45.35 -18.40 4.18
N GLU A 187 -45.63 -18.85 2.95
CA GLU A 187 -44.60 -19.13 1.93
C GLU A 187 -43.81 -17.89 1.51
N LYS A 188 -44.33 -16.69 1.77
CA LYS A 188 -43.75 -15.41 1.34
C LYS A 188 -42.83 -14.79 2.39
N GLY A 189 -42.76 -15.37 3.59
CA GLY A 189 -41.87 -14.91 4.68
C GLY A 189 -42.12 -13.46 5.09
N LEU A 190 -43.37 -13.00 5.02
CA LEU A 190 -43.76 -11.62 5.33
C LEU A 190 -43.60 -11.30 6.82
N THR A 191 -43.62 -12.33 7.67
CA THR A 191 -43.38 -12.24 9.12
C THR A 191 -41.93 -11.93 9.50
N ILE A 192 -40.94 -12.35 8.68
CA ILE A 192 -39.49 -12.23 8.98
C ILE A 192 -38.91 -10.96 8.36
N ASN A 193 -39.39 -10.56 7.18
CA ASN A 193 -38.87 -9.42 6.43
C ASN A 193 -39.48 -8.10 6.95
N ARG A 194 -39.05 -7.64 8.12
CA ARG A 194 -39.31 -6.28 8.58
C ARG A 194 -38.16 -5.39 8.10
N ILE A 195 -38.43 -4.56 7.07
CA ILE A 195 -37.56 -3.44 6.66
C ILE A 195 -37.62 -2.35 7.74
#